data_AF-A0AAP8D3M0-F1
#
_entry.id   AF-A0AAP8D3M0-F1
#
_cell.length_a   1.000
_cell.length_b   1.000
_cell.length_c   1.000
_cell.angle_alpha   90.00
_cell.angle_beta   90.00
_cell.angle_gamma   90.00
#
_symmetry.space_group_name_H-M   'P 1'
#
loop_
_entity.id
_entity.type
_entity.pdbx_description
1 polymer ?
#
loop_
_entity_poly.entity_id
_entity_poly.type
_entity_poly.pdbx_seq_one_letter_code
_entity_poly.pdbx_strand_id
1 'polypeptide(L)'
;MRAMFRPMSKLNTPKKPVVQDWHRADIKSALEKAGVSLRQLSLQNGYAPTSLKGALCAPWPAAEQIIASAIGVAPASIWPTRYDEHGNPRSGRNQRGIGRWSSRKSISRSHAGNVENVAAA
;
A
#
# COMPACT_ATOMS: atom_id res chain seq x y z
N MET A 1 39.08 -11.11 41.95
CA MET A 1 37.95 -11.49 41.07
C MET A 1 37.40 -10.23 40.40
N ARG A 2 37.38 -10.12 39.07
CA ARG A 2 36.75 -8.97 38.36
C ARG A 2 35.29 -9.30 38.07
N ALA A 3 34.38 -8.54 38.67
CA ALA A 3 32.95 -8.67 38.43
C ALA A 3 32.63 -8.22 36.98
N MET A 4 32.14 -9.15 36.16
CA MET A 4 31.57 -8.83 34.84
C MET A 4 30.13 -8.36 35.02
N PHE A 5 29.94 -7.10 35.41
CA PHE A 5 28.61 -6.49 35.41
C PHE A 5 28.21 -6.18 33.95
N ARG A 6 27.34 -7.01 33.37
CA ARG A 6 26.75 -6.80 32.04
C ARG A 6 25.65 -5.74 32.16
N PRO A 7 25.81 -4.51 31.63
CA PRO A 7 24.76 -3.51 31.71
C PRO A 7 23.54 -3.93 30.86
N MET A 8 22.42 -4.23 31.52
CA MET A 8 21.11 -4.46 30.89
C MET A 8 20.44 -3.11 30.57
N SER A 9 20.94 -2.39 29.56
CA SER A 9 20.36 -1.11 29.11
C SER A 9 20.08 -1.09 27.60
N LYS A 10 19.24 -2.01 27.11
CA LYS A 10 18.74 -1.99 25.72
C LYS A 10 17.24 -2.30 25.60
N LEU A 11 16.39 -1.69 26.43
CA LEU A 11 14.91 -1.88 26.34
C LEU A 11 14.11 -0.64 25.91
N ASN A 12 14.75 0.50 25.62
CA ASN A 12 14.06 1.70 25.10
C ASN A 12 14.59 2.10 23.72
N THR A 13 14.22 1.33 22.71
CA THR A 13 14.26 1.82 21.33
C THR A 13 12.92 2.49 21.03
N PRO A 14 12.87 3.79 20.67
CA PRO A 14 11.63 4.41 20.20
C PRO A 14 11.19 3.67 18.93
N LYS A 15 10.14 2.86 19.06
CA LYS A 15 9.53 2.15 17.95
C LYS A 15 9.07 3.21 16.96
N LYS A 16 9.58 3.20 15.72
CA LYS A 16 9.14 4.13 14.67
C LYS A 16 7.61 4.18 14.69
N PRO A 17 6.99 5.38 14.71
CA PRO A 17 5.54 5.49 14.75
C PRO A 17 5.00 4.69 13.56
N VAL A 18 4.30 3.60 13.87
CA VAL A 18 3.67 2.77 12.85
C VAL A 18 2.61 3.67 12.23
N VAL A 19 2.78 4.02 10.96
CA VAL A 19 1.78 4.80 10.24
C VAL A 19 0.52 3.93 10.18
N GLN A 20 -0.53 4.32 10.90
CA GLN A 20 -1.77 3.54 11.00
C GLN A 20 -2.79 4.00 9.97
N ASP A 21 -3.55 3.05 9.45
CA ASP A 21 -4.73 3.35 8.63
C ASP A 21 -5.79 4.07 9.46
N TRP A 22 -6.61 4.88 8.79
CA TRP A 22 -7.75 5.54 9.43
C TRP A 22 -8.70 4.52 10.05
N HIS A 23 -9.31 4.91 11.17
CA HIS A 23 -10.33 4.08 11.76
C HIS A 23 -11.59 4.03 10.88
N ARG A 24 -12.30 2.90 10.88
CA ARG A 24 -13.52 2.72 10.06
C ARG A 24 -14.59 3.78 10.38
N ALA A 25 -14.67 4.18 11.63
CA ALA A 25 -15.60 5.23 12.07
C ALA A 25 -15.21 6.61 11.51
N ASP A 26 -13.90 6.92 11.45
CA ASP A 26 -13.42 8.19 10.90
C ASP A 26 -13.70 8.29 9.40
N ILE A 27 -13.52 7.18 8.67
CA ILE A 27 -13.88 7.10 7.25
C ILE A 27 -15.39 7.33 7.07
N LYS A 28 -16.23 6.70 7.91
CA LYS A 28 -17.68 6.89 7.88
C LYS A 28 -18.08 8.33 8.20
N SER A 29 -17.46 8.94 9.22
CA SER A 29 -17.69 10.32 9.60
C SER A 29 -17.24 11.30 8.51
N ALA A 30 -16.11 11.06 7.87
CA ALA A 30 -15.63 11.86 6.75
C ALA A 30 -16.59 11.79 5.55
N LEU A 31 -17.12 10.60 5.24
CA LEU A 31 -18.16 10.42 4.22
C LEU A 31 -19.46 11.15 4.59
N GLU A 32 -19.90 11.05 5.84
CA GLU A 32 -21.09 11.77 6.32
C GLU A 32 -20.92 13.29 6.26
N LYS A 33 -19.72 13.80 6.59
CA LYS A 33 -19.36 15.22 6.42
C LYS A 33 -19.37 15.66 4.97
N ALA A 34 -19.01 14.77 4.04
CA ALA A 34 -19.11 14.98 2.60
C ALA A 34 -20.55 14.78 2.07
N GLY A 35 -21.52 14.43 2.93
CA GLY A 35 -22.93 14.23 2.55
C GLY A 35 -23.19 12.94 1.75
N VAL A 36 -22.24 12.01 1.74
CA VAL A 36 -22.31 10.76 0.96
C VAL A 36 -22.28 9.54 1.87
N SER A 37 -23.02 8.50 1.52
CA SER A 37 -22.99 7.22 2.23
C SER A 37 -22.30 6.15 1.40
N LEU A 38 -21.69 5.15 2.05
CA LEU A 38 -21.10 3.99 1.37
C LEU A 38 -22.12 3.28 0.46
N ARG A 39 -23.38 3.20 0.90
CA ARG A 39 -24.46 2.60 0.10
C ARG A 39 -24.70 3.42 -1.17
N GLN A 40 -24.80 4.74 -1.04
CA GLN A 40 -25.02 5.64 -2.16
C GLN A 40 -23.86 5.60 -3.15
N LEU A 41 -22.62 5.60 -2.68
CA LEU A 41 -21.45 5.42 -3.54
C LEU A 41 -21.47 4.09 -4.28
N SER A 42 -21.90 3.01 -3.61
CA SER A 42 -21.98 1.68 -4.25
C SER A 42 -22.98 1.70 -5.41
N LEU A 43 -24.15 2.28 -5.18
CA LEU A 43 -25.21 2.40 -6.20
C LEU A 43 -24.79 3.29 -7.37
N GLN A 44 -24.14 4.43 -7.09
CA GLN A 44 -23.64 5.34 -8.12
C GLN A 44 -22.60 4.70 -9.04
N ASN A 45 -21.81 3.75 -8.52
CA ASN A 45 -20.80 3.01 -9.28
C ASN A 45 -21.33 1.69 -9.87
N GLY A 46 -22.64 1.41 -9.76
CA GLY A 46 -23.24 0.19 -10.30
C GLY A 46 -22.91 -1.09 -9.53
N TYR A 47 -22.41 -0.98 -8.29
CA TYR A 47 -22.14 -2.12 -7.42
C TYR A 47 -23.32 -2.44 -6.51
N ALA A 48 -23.32 -3.67 -5.97
CA ALA A 48 -24.29 -4.04 -4.95
C ALA A 48 -24.12 -3.14 -3.71
N PRO A 49 -25.19 -2.78 -2.99
CA PRO A 49 -25.14 -1.81 -1.88
C PRO A 49 -24.20 -2.19 -0.72
N THR A 50 -23.81 -3.46 -0.63
CA THR A 50 -22.89 -3.99 0.38
C THR A 50 -21.44 -4.10 -0.10
N SER A 51 -21.16 -3.93 -1.40
CA SER A 51 -19.83 -4.18 -1.99
C SER A 51 -18.76 -3.26 -1.41
N LEU A 52 -18.96 -1.93 -1.40
CA LEU A 52 -17.95 -0.98 -0.90
C LEU A 52 -17.61 -1.14 0.58
N LYS A 53 -18.48 -1.79 1.38
CA LYS A 53 -18.16 -2.14 2.77
C LYS A 53 -16.92 -3.06 2.85
N GLY A 54 -16.70 -3.90 1.85
CA GLY A 54 -15.55 -4.80 1.78
C GLY A 54 -14.20 -4.09 1.75
N ALA A 55 -14.13 -2.87 1.20
CA ALA A 55 -12.91 -2.06 1.14
C ALA A 55 -12.35 -1.71 2.54
N LEU A 56 -13.24 -1.56 3.53
CA LEU A 56 -12.87 -1.29 4.92
C LEU A 56 -12.24 -2.51 5.63
N CYS A 57 -12.42 -3.71 5.07
CA CYS A 57 -11.94 -4.96 5.64
C CYS A 57 -10.71 -5.50 4.89
N ALA A 58 -10.71 -5.45 3.56
CA ALA A 58 -9.67 -6.01 2.71
C ALA A 58 -9.15 -4.99 1.68
N PRO A 59 -7.87 -5.08 1.26
CA PRO A 59 -7.31 -4.18 0.26
C PRO A 59 -8.05 -4.31 -1.07
N TRP A 60 -8.74 -3.24 -1.45
CA TRP A 60 -9.48 -3.17 -2.71
C TRP A 60 -9.25 -1.80 -3.36
N PRO A 61 -8.17 -1.66 -4.15
CA PRO A 61 -7.71 -0.36 -4.62
C PRO A 61 -8.75 0.45 -5.40
N ALA A 62 -9.55 -0.21 -6.25
CA ALA A 62 -10.60 0.47 -7.01
C ALA A 62 -11.70 1.05 -6.09
N ALA A 63 -12.13 0.30 -5.07
CA ALA A 63 -13.12 0.78 -4.12
C ALA A 63 -12.55 1.84 -3.17
N GLU A 64 -11.29 1.69 -2.75
CA GLU A 64 -10.56 2.67 -1.94
C GLU A 64 -10.43 4.00 -2.68
N GLN A 65 -10.14 3.99 -3.99
CA GLN A 65 -10.11 5.20 -4.82
C GLN A 65 -11.46 5.90 -4.89
N ILE A 66 -12.57 5.16 -5.03
CA ILE A 66 -13.93 5.73 -5.03
C ILE A 66 -14.22 6.42 -3.70
N ILE A 67 -13.91 5.77 -2.58
CA ILE A 67 -14.12 6.33 -1.23
C ILE A 67 -13.25 7.57 -1.03
N ALA A 68 -11.97 7.50 -1.42
CA ALA A 68 -11.02 8.59 -1.28
C ALA A 68 -11.42 9.80 -2.14
N SER A 69 -11.87 9.56 -3.38
CA SER A 69 -12.42 10.59 -4.27
C SER A 69 -13.65 11.26 -3.68
N ALA A 70 -14.50 10.52 -2.97
CA ALA A 70 -15.70 11.07 -2.33
C ALA A 70 -15.37 11.95 -1.11
N ILE A 71 -14.28 11.66 -0.42
CA ILE A 71 -13.77 12.46 0.71
C ILE A 71 -12.90 13.63 0.21
N GLY A 72 -12.37 13.55 -1.01
CA GLY A 72 -11.45 14.55 -1.58
C GLY A 72 -10.01 14.40 -1.09
N VAL A 73 -9.62 13.20 -0.65
CA VAL A 73 -8.30 12.91 -0.09
C VAL A 73 -7.65 11.78 -0.91
N ALA A 74 -6.32 11.69 -0.91
CA ALA A 74 -5.64 10.57 -1.57
C ALA A 74 -5.90 9.25 -0.81
N PRO A 75 -6.06 8.11 -1.51
CA PRO A 75 -6.28 6.82 -0.86
C PRO A 75 -5.09 6.41 0.03
N ALA A 76 -3.87 6.83 -0.34
CA ALA A 76 -2.67 6.63 0.47
C ALA A 76 -2.68 7.37 1.82
N SER A 77 -3.44 8.47 1.95
CA SER A 77 -3.58 9.18 3.22
C SER A 77 -4.55 8.49 4.18
N ILE A 78 -5.54 7.78 3.66
CA ILE A 78 -6.52 7.01 4.45
C ILE A 78 -5.93 5.65 4.84
N TRP A 79 -5.25 4.99 3.90
CA TRP A 79 -4.63 3.68 4.08
C TRP A 79 -3.12 3.69 3.80
N PRO A 80 -2.31 4.43 4.58
CA PRO A 80 -0.87 4.51 4.37
C PRO A 80 -0.16 3.16 4.45
N THR A 81 -0.71 2.16 5.16
CA THR A 81 -0.09 0.82 5.18
C THR A 81 -0.29 0.05 3.89
N ARG A 82 -1.31 0.41 3.09
CA ARG A 82 -1.71 -0.31 1.87
C ARG A 82 -1.12 0.29 0.61
N TYR A 83 -0.57 1.50 0.67
CA TYR A 83 -0.01 2.22 -0.47
C TYR A 83 1.49 2.47 -0.27
N ASP A 84 2.24 2.51 -1.37
CA ASP A 84 3.66 2.89 -1.38
C ASP A 84 3.82 4.42 -1.44
N GLU A 85 5.05 4.91 -1.26
CA GLU A 85 5.39 6.36 -1.34
C GLU A 85 4.99 6.99 -2.68
N HIS A 86 4.87 6.17 -3.74
CA HIS A 86 4.43 6.58 -5.07
C HIS A 86 2.89 6.58 -5.25
N GLY A 87 2.12 6.28 -4.21
CA GLY A 87 0.66 6.20 -4.29
C GLY A 87 0.14 4.95 -5.02
N ASN A 88 1.01 3.97 -5.25
CA ASN A 88 0.62 2.68 -5.80
C ASN A 88 0.11 1.76 -4.69
N PRO A 89 -1.03 1.06 -4.87
CA PRO A 89 -1.47 0.09 -3.89
C PRO A 89 -0.48 -1.07 -3.87
N ARG A 90 -0.06 -1.48 -2.67
CA ARG A 90 0.72 -2.70 -2.40
C ARG A 90 -0.08 -3.97 -2.65
N SER A 91 -1.14 -3.88 -3.47
CA SER A 91 -2.14 -4.91 -3.66
C SER A 91 -1.45 -6.21 -4.04
N GLY A 92 -1.79 -7.24 -3.27
CA GLY A 92 -1.25 -8.56 -3.47
C GLY A 92 -1.57 -9.14 -4.84
N ARG A 93 -2.31 -8.52 -5.78
CA ARG A 93 -2.44 -9.10 -7.14
C ARG A 93 -1.16 -9.00 -7.94
N ASN A 94 -0.43 -7.90 -7.82
CA ASN A 94 0.87 -7.74 -8.47
C ASN A 94 1.94 -8.56 -7.73
N GLN A 95 1.67 -8.90 -6.45
CA GLN A 95 2.55 -9.71 -5.61
C GLN A 95 2.19 -11.21 -5.51
N ARG A 96 0.97 -11.62 -5.88
CA ARG A 96 0.47 -13.01 -5.91
C ARG A 96 1.00 -13.66 -7.18
N GLY A 97 2.26 -14.07 -7.12
CA GLY A 97 2.98 -14.74 -8.21
C GLY A 97 4.48 -14.45 -8.24
N ILE A 98 4.93 -13.35 -7.63
CA ILE A 98 6.36 -13.08 -7.40
C ILE A 98 6.92 -13.88 -6.21
N GLY A 99 6.05 -14.45 -5.38
CA GLY A 99 6.42 -15.51 -4.44
C GLY A 99 6.75 -16.83 -5.15
N ARG A 100 7.85 -17.47 -4.73
CA ARG A 100 8.43 -18.74 -5.21
C ARG A 100 8.94 -18.82 -6.66
N TRP A 101 8.40 -18.07 -7.63
CA TRP A 101 8.87 -18.10 -9.04
C TRP A 101 9.86 -16.96 -9.39
N SER A 102 9.84 -15.82 -8.69
CA SER A 102 10.68 -14.66 -9.08
C SER A 102 12.16 -14.78 -8.70
N SER A 103 12.52 -15.59 -7.70
CA SER A 103 13.92 -15.82 -7.32
C SER A 103 14.75 -16.55 -8.39
N ARG A 104 14.11 -17.11 -9.44
CA ARG A 104 14.78 -17.95 -10.44
C ARG A 104 15.23 -17.20 -11.70
N LYS A 105 14.76 -15.97 -11.92
CA LYS A 105 14.95 -15.24 -13.20
C LYS A 105 15.99 -14.11 -13.14
N SER A 106 16.60 -13.85 -11.98
CA SER A 106 17.64 -12.82 -11.85
C SER A 106 19.05 -13.27 -12.29
N ILE A 107 19.22 -14.47 -12.88
CA ILE A 107 20.55 -15.01 -13.23
C ILE A 107 20.88 -15.03 -14.73
N SER A 108 19.97 -14.65 -15.63
CA SER A 108 20.30 -14.62 -17.07
C SER A 108 19.64 -13.46 -17.83
N ARG A 109 20.37 -12.35 -17.91
CA ARG A 109 20.28 -11.42 -19.05
C ARG A 109 21.55 -10.57 -19.15
N SER A 110 22.71 -11.21 -19.35
CA SER A 110 23.85 -10.53 -19.98
C SER A 110 23.58 -10.46 -21.49
N HIS A 111 23.10 -9.31 -21.94
CA HIS A 111 23.12 -8.92 -23.35
C HIS A 111 23.65 -7.49 -23.43
N ALA A 112 24.97 -7.37 -23.36
CA ALA A 112 25.70 -6.16 -23.72
C ALA A 112 26.62 -6.50 -24.90
N GLY A 113 25.99 -6.81 -26.04
CA GLY A 113 26.63 -6.67 -27.33
C GLY A 113 26.04 -5.43 -27.97
N ASN A 114 26.74 -4.30 -27.91
CA ASN A 114 26.44 -3.18 -28.78
C ASN A 114 27.60 -3.06 -29.77
N VAL A 115 27.40 -3.68 -30.93
CA VAL A 115 28.14 -3.44 -32.16
C VAL A 115 27.56 -2.18 -32.76
N GLU A 116 28.22 -1.03 -32.64
CA GLU A 116 28.03 0.11 -33.55
C GLU A 116 29.07 1.22 -33.30
N ASN A 117 29.66 1.68 -34.40
CA ASN A 117 30.48 2.89 -34.61
C ASN A 117 31.99 2.88 -34.32
N VAL A 118 32.75 2.52 -35.37
CA VAL A 118 33.94 3.29 -35.78
C VAL A 118 34.00 3.35 -37.31
N ALA A 119 33.31 4.34 -37.87
CA ALA A 119 33.71 4.96 -39.12
C ALA A 119 34.71 6.08 -38.75
N ALA A 120 36.01 5.78 -38.82
CA ALA A 120 37.08 6.78 -38.88
C ALA A 120 38.40 6.09 -39.27
N ALA A 121 39.04 6.65 -40.31
CA ALA A 121 40.32 6.33 -40.96
C ALA A 121 40.24 5.42 -42.20
#